data_AF-A0A838DIU6-F1
#
_entry.id   AF-A0A838DIU6-F1
#
_cell.length_a   1.000
_cell.length_b   1.000
_cell.length_c   1.000
_cell.angle_alpha   90.00
_cell.angle_beta   90.00
_cell.angle_gamma   90.00
#
_symmetry.space_group_name_H-M   'P 1'
#
loop_
_entity.id
_entity.type
_entity.pdbx_description
1 polymer ?
#
loop_
_entity_poly.entity_id
_entity_poly.type
_entity_poly.pdbx_seq_one_letter_code
_entity_poly.pdbx_strand_id
1 'polypeptide(L)'
;MKTHGAYERFVRPILFSLDPETAHHLAIGLLKTGGAFPALLGPLRTFRPPDSPTSLFGLHFRNPIGLAAGFDKNAVALPAWEALGFGFVEIGTVTAKPQPGNPKPRIFRYPEAQALINRL
;
A
#
# COMPACT_ATOMS: atom_id res chain seq x y z
N MET A 1 -5.54 15.26 17.28
CA MET A 1 -6.02 14.23 18.21
C MET A 1 -5.69 12.88 17.58
N LYS A 2 -4.70 12.13 18.11
CA LYS A 2 -4.31 10.83 17.53
C LYS A 2 -5.31 9.78 18.01
N THR A 3 -6.33 9.50 17.22
CA THR A 3 -7.20 8.35 17.44
C THR A 3 -6.38 7.09 17.15
N HIS A 4 -5.80 6.49 18.18
CA HIS A 4 -5.05 5.24 18.04
C HIS A 4 -6.03 4.07 17.83
N GLY A 5 -6.39 3.81 16.57
CA GLY A 5 -7.12 2.62 16.17
C GLY A 5 -6.31 1.35 16.41
N ALA A 6 -6.97 0.20 16.25
CA ALA A 6 -6.33 -1.12 16.43
C ALA A 6 -5.06 -1.29 15.56
N TYR A 7 -5.03 -0.65 14.39
CA TYR A 7 -3.86 -0.61 13.53
C TYR A 7 -2.65 0.05 14.22
N GLU A 8 -2.78 1.25 14.78
CA GLU A 8 -1.66 1.96 15.41
C GLU A 8 -1.19 1.30 16.69
N ARG A 9 -2.09 0.62 17.42
CA ARG A 9 -1.77 -0.01 18.71
C ARG A 9 -1.14 -1.39 18.57
N PHE A 10 -1.56 -2.18 17.59
CA PHE A 10 -1.15 -3.59 17.50
C PHE A 10 -0.38 -3.91 16.23
N VAL A 11 -0.81 -3.42 15.07
CA VAL A 11 -0.21 -3.78 13.78
C VAL A 11 1.05 -2.95 13.50
N ARG A 12 0.96 -1.63 13.67
CA ARG A 12 2.04 -0.70 13.36
C ARG A 12 3.32 -0.97 14.17
N PRO A 13 3.29 -1.22 15.50
CA PRO A 13 4.52 -1.50 16.25
C PRO A 13 5.25 -2.74 15.76
N ILE A 14 4.51 -3.80 15.42
CA ILE A 14 5.08 -5.05 14.85
C ILE A 14 5.73 -4.78 13.50
N LEU A 15 5.07 -4.03 12.60
CA LEU A 15 5.65 -3.70 11.30
C LEU A 15 6.87 -2.76 11.42
N PHE A 16 6.90 -1.91 12.45
CA PHE A 16 7.98 -0.96 12.70
C PHE A 16 9.19 -1.60 13.41
N SER A 17 9.01 -2.75 14.08
CA SER A 17 10.13 -3.54 14.62
C SER A 17 10.87 -4.35 13.56
N LEU A 18 10.30 -4.49 12.35
CA LEU A 18 10.94 -5.15 11.21
C LEU A 18 11.74 -4.17 10.35
N ASP A 19 12.77 -4.69 9.67
CA ASP A 19 13.41 -4.00 8.53
C ASP A 19 12.33 -3.51 7.54
N PRO A 20 12.40 -2.25 7.06
CA PRO A 20 11.35 -1.67 6.24
C PRO A 20 11.08 -2.40 4.92
N GLU A 21 12.10 -2.93 4.25
CA GLU A 21 11.90 -3.69 3.02
C GLU A 21 11.23 -5.05 3.32
N THR A 22 11.59 -5.68 4.44
CA THR A 22 10.97 -6.91 4.93
C THR A 22 9.50 -6.70 5.29
N ALA A 23 9.18 -5.62 6.02
CA ALA A 23 7.81 -5.26 6.36
C ALA A 23 6.96 -4.98 5.10
N HIS A 24 7.55 -4.34 4.09
CA HIS A 24 6.90 -4.09 2.81
C HIS A 24 6.58 -5.40 2.07
N HIS A 25 7.55 -6.31 1.95
CA HIS A 25 7.34 -7.62 1.32
C HIS A 25 6.30 -8.46 2.07
N LEU A 26 6.32 -8.45 3.40
CA LEU A 26 5.30 -9.10 4.22
C LEU A 26 3.90 -8.55 3.91
N ALA A 27 3.74 -7.22 3.90
CA ALA A 27 2.47 -6.58 3.61
C ALA A 27 1.96 -6.95 2.21
N ILE A 28 2.81 -6.83 1.17
CA ILE A 28 2.46 -7.20 -0.20
C ILE A 28 2.09 -8.69 -0.30
N GLY A 29 2.84 -9.58 0.37
CA GLY A 29 2.56 -11.02 0.37
C GLY A 29 1.22 -11.38 1.01
N LEU A 30 0.89 -10.75 2.13
CA LEU A 30 -0.39 -10.91 2.81
C LEU A 30 -1.55 -10.39 1.96
N LEU A 31 -1.38 -9.21 1.34
CA LEU A 31 -2.42 -8.59 0.51
C LEU A 31 -2.62 -9.33 -0.82
N LYS A 32 -1.54 -9.86 -1.42
CA LYS A 32 -1.61 -10.77 -2.57
C LYS A 32 -2.41 -12.02 -2.23
N THR A 33 -2.07 -12.69 -1.13
CA THR A 33 -2.75 -13.91 -0.69
C THR A 33 -4.21 -13.64 -0.34
N GLY A 34 -4.50 -12.58 0.42
CA GLY A 34 -5.86 -12.16 0.73
C GLY A 34 -6.65 -11.78 -0.52
N GLY A 35 -6.01 -11.15 -1.50
CA GLY A 35 -6.61 -10.80 -2.79
C GLY A 35 -7.05 -12.01 -3.62
N ALA A 36 -6.38 -13.16 -3.45
CA ALA A 36 -6.77 -14.41 -4.10
C ALA A 36 -8.06 -15.02 -3.50
N PHE A 37 -8.46 -14.59 -2.31
CA PHE A 37 -9.67 -15.07 -1.63
C PHE A 37 -10.55 -13.87 -1.24
N PRO A 38 -11.49 -13.43 -2.10
CA PRO A 38 -12.28 -12.21 -1.88
C PRO A 38 -13.00 -12.13 -0.52
N ALA A 39 -13.36 -13.28 0.06
CA ALA A 39 -13.95 -13.36 1.40
C ALA A 39 -13.03 -12.81 2.52
N LEU A 40 -11.70 -12.91 2.35
CA LEU A 40 -10.72 -12.42 3.30
C LEU A 40 -10.51 -10.89 3.23
N LEU A 41 -11.03 -10.23 2.19
CA LEU A 41 -10.90 -8.78 2.01
C LEU A 41 -11.92 -7.96 2.79
N GLY A 42 -12.93 -8.61 3.39
CA GLY A 42 -14.00 -7.95 4.15
C GLY A 42 -13.50 -6.94 5.18
N PRO A 43 -12.54 -7.29 6.06
CA PRO A 43 -11.99 -6.37 7.06
C PRO A 43 -11.33 -5.12 6.47
N LEU A 44 -10.70 -5.21 5.28
CA LEU A 44 -10.05 -4.07 4.65
C LEU A 44 -11.04 -2.96 4.27
N ARG A 45 -12.32 -3.33 4.04
CA ARG A 45 -13.36 -2.38 3.67
C ARG A 45 -13.69 -1.39 4.78
N THR A 46 -13.30 -1.67 6.03
CA THR A 46 -13.46 -0.75 7.15
C THR A 46 -12.59 0.51 7.05
N PHE A 47 -11.54 0.47 6.22
CA PHE A 47 -10.66 1.61 5.96
C PHE A 47 -11.10 2.45 4.76
N ARG A 48 -12.21 2.09 4.09
CA ARG A 48 -12.67 2.82 2.91
C ARG A 48 -13.04 4.26 3.26
N PRO A 49 -12.52 5.25 2.53
CA PRO A 49 -12.99 6.62 2.67
C PRO A 49 -14.44 6.73 2.16
N PRO A 50 -15.19 7.76 2.58
CA PRO A 50 -16.47 8.08 1.97
C PRO A 50 -16.37 8.30 0.46
N ASP A 51 -17.46 8.03 -0.25
CA ASP A 51 -17.54 8.28 -1.68
C ASP A 51 -17.46 9.79 -1.95
N SER A 52 -16.59 10.16 -2.90
CA SER A 52 -16.40 11.55 -3.34
C SER A 52 -16.13 11.54 -4.84
N PRO A 53 -17.12 11.12 -5.65
CA PRO A 53 -16.90 10.79 -7.05
C PRO A 53 -16.38 11.99 -7.85
N THR A 54 -15.44 11.72 -8.76
CA THR A 54 -14.86 12.72 -9.65
C THR A 54 -14.61 12.12 -11.03
N SER A 55 -14.65 12.96 -12.06
CA SER A 55 -14.36 12.56 -13.44
C SER A 55 -13.16 13.34 -13.97
N LEU A 56 -12.14 12.64 -14.45
CA LEU A 56 -10.93 13.26 -14.99
C LEU A 56 -10.37 12.38 -16.11
N PHE A 57 -9.86 12.99 -17.18
CA PHE A 57 -9.32 12.27 -18.35
C PHE A 57 -10.31 11.27 -19.00
N GLY A 58 -11.62 11.52 -18.90
CA GLY A 58 -12.65 10.60 -19.39
C GLY A 58 -12.88 9.37 -18.51
N LEU A 59 -12.26 9.29 -17.33
CA LEU A 59 -12.42 8.22 -16.36
C LEU A 59 -13.26 8.68 -15.17
N HIS A 60 -13.99 7.75 -14.56
CA HIS A 60 -14.75 7.98 -13.33
C HIS A 60 -14.05 7.33 -12.14
N PHE A 61 -13.78 8.13 -11.12
CA PHE A 61 -13.16 7.68 -9.87
C PHE A 61 -14.16 7.79 -8.74
N ARG A 62 -14.24 6.76 -7.89
CA ARG A 62 -15.12 6.74 -6.72
C ARG A 62 -14.77 7.83 -5.70
N ASN A 63 -13.50 8.15 -5.59
CA ASN A 63 -12.95 9.20 -4.74
C ASN A 63 -11.59 9.67 -5.33
N PRO A 64 -11.07 10.84 -4.93
CA PRO A 64 -9.81 11.36 -5.48
C PRO A 64 -8.55 10.78 -4.81
N ILE A 65 -8.66 9.78 -3.93
CA ILE A 65 -7.53 9.24 -3.16
C ILE A 65 -6.93 8.06 -3.93
N GLY A 66 -5.68 8.21 -4.36
CA GLY A 66 -4.94 7.17 -5.08
C GLY A 66 -3.83 6.52 -4.27
N LEU A 67 -3.48 5.28 -4.63
CA LEU A 67 -2.23 4.65 -4.21
C LEU A 67 -1.13 5.00 -5.23
N ALA A 68 -0.08 5.67 -4.77
CA ALA A 68 1.04 6.07 -5.61
C ALA A 68 1.91 4.88 -6.07
N ALA A 69 2.61 5.08 -7.18
CA ALA A 69 3.60 4.13 -7.68
C ALA A 69 4.72 3.86 -6.67
N GLY A 70 5.41 2.75 -6.90
CA GLY A 70 6.49 2.26 -6.05
C GLY A 70 6.01 1.34 -4.92
N PHE A 71 4.71 1.34 -4.59
CA PHE A 71 4.14 0.44 -3.59
C PHE A 71 3.89 -0.96 -4.17
N ASP A 72 3.01 -1.10 -5.17
CA ASP A 72 2.78 -2.39 -5.84
C ASP A 72 3.48 -2.41 -7.21
N LYS A 73 4.79 -2.70 -7.17
CA LYS A 73 5.64 -2.65 -8.37
C LYS A 73 5.28 -3.67 -9.44
N ASN A 74 4.59 -4.75 -9.06
CA ASN A 74 4.33 -5.91 -9.92
C ASN A 74 2.83 -6.22 -10.07
N ALA A 75 1.95 -5.31 -9.65
CA ALA A 75 0.50 -5.44 -9.73
C ALA A 75 -0.05 -6.73 -9.08
N VAL A 76 0.50 -7.14 -7.93
CA VAL A 76 0.18 -8.44 -7.32
C VAL A 76 -0.95 -8.38 -6.29
N ALA A 77 -1.38 -7.19 -5.86
CA ALA A 77 -2.34 -7.01 -4.77
C ALA A 77 -3.55 -6.13 -5.15
N LEU A 78 -3.85 -6.02 -6.45
CA LEU A 78 -4.94 -5.15 -6.97
C LEU A 78 -6.29 -5.29 -6.25
N PRO A 79 -6.82 -6.50 -5.99
CA PRO A 79 -8.11 -6.63 -5.30
C PRO A 79 -8.09 -6.05 -3.87
N ALA A 80 -6.93 -6.10 -3.21
CA ALA A 80 -6.79 -5.57 -1.86
C ALA A 80 -6.79 -4.03 -1.84
N TRP A 81 -6.21 -3.39 -2.87
CA TRP A 81 -6.25 -1.93 -3.00
C TRP A 81 -7.67 -1.41 -3.24
N GLU A 82 -8.44 -2.10 -4.08
CA GLU A 82 -9.86 -1.81 -4.27
C GLU A 82 -10.66 -2.06 -2.98
N ALA A 83 -10.35 -3.13 -2.25
CA ALA A 83 -10.98 -3.43 -0.96
C ALA A 83 -10.72 -2.31 0.08
N LEU A 84 -9.50 -1.78 0.12
CA LEU A 84 -9.13 -0.62 0.95
C LEU A 84 -9.80 0.69 0.49
N GLY A 85 -10.32 0.76 -0.73
CA GLY A 85 -11.13 1.88 -1.21
C GLY A 85 -10.35 2.98 -1.91
N PHE A 86 -9.15 2.70 -2.39
CA PHE A 86 -8.47 3.63 -3.29
C PHE A 86 -9.33 3.88 -4.53
N GLY A 87 -9.50 5.15 -4.90
CA GLY A 87 -10.22 5.53 -6.12
C GLY A 87 -9.45 5.16 -7.38
N PHE A 88 -8.12 5.11 -7.30
CA PHE A 88 -7.23 4.63 -8.36
C PHE A 88 -5.92 4.07 -7.77
N VAL A 89 -5.20 3.28 -8.55
CA VAL A 89 -3.91 2.70 -8.17
C VAL A 89 -2.91 2.88 -9.31
N GLU A 90 -1.75 3.43 -9.01
CA GLU A 90 -0.62 3.49 -9.93
C GLU A 90 0.36 2.37 -9.62
N ILE A 91 0.47 1.38 -10.51
CA ILE A 91 1.40 0.25 -10.36
C ILE A 91 2.81 0.60 -10.86
N GLY A 92 3.78 -0.24 -10.51
CA GLY A 92 5.16 -0.09 -10.99
C GLY A 92 6.06 0.66 -10.00
N THR A 93 7.20 1.19 -10.42
CA THR A 93 7.66 1.29 -11.81
C THR A 93 8.06 -0.06 -12.41
N VAL A 94 7.58 -0.33 -13.62
CA VAL A 94 7.94 -1.52 -14.41
C VAL A 94 9.03 -1.13 -15.41
N THR A 95 10.07 -1.96 -15.49
CA THR A 95 11.16 -1.81 -16.46
C THR A 95 11.05 -2.85 -17.56
N ALA A 96 11.58 -2.56 -18.76
CA ALA A 96 11.50 -3.47 -19.90
C ALA A 96 12.14 -4.84 -19.65
N LYS A 97 13.14 -4.90 -18.75
CA LYS A 97 13.78 -6.14 -18.29
C LYS A 97 13.76 -6.20 -16.76
N PRO A 98 13.74 -7.41 -16.16
CA PRO A 98 13.88 -7.56 -14.72
C PRO A 98 15.19 -6.95 -14.23
N GLN A 99 15.14 -6.23 -13.12
CA GLN A 99 16.31 -5.64 -12.48
C GLN A 99 16.24 -5.81 -10.96
N PRO A 100 17.37 -6.10 -10.28
CA PRO A 100 17.39 -6.29 -8.83
C PRO A 100 17.23 -4.99 -8.03
N GLY A 101 17.43 -3.84 -8.67
CA GLY A 101 17.52 -2.53 -8.01
C GLY A 101 18.86 -2.34 -7.28
N ASN A 102 18.96 -1.31 -6.44
CA ASN A 102 20.20 -0.99 -5.71
C ASN A 102 20.50 -2.01 -4.59
N PRO A 103 21.77 -2.13 -4.14
CA PRO A 103 22.11 -2.95 -2.98
C PRO A 103 21.40 -2.50 -1.68
N LYS A 104 21.08 -3.45 -0.80
CA LYS A 104 20.48 -3.20 0.52
C LYS A 104 21.54 -2.70 1.54
N PRO A 105 21.14 -1.94 2.59
CA PRO A 105 19.80 -1.41 2.84
C PRO A 105 19.48 -0.20 1.95
N ARG A 106 18.21 -0.07 1.55
CA ARG A 106 17.74 0.90 0.55
C ARG A 106 16.37 1.52 0.84
N ILE A 107 15.79 1.22 2.00
CA ILE A 107 14.62 1.90 2.54
C ILE A 107 14.94 2.21 4.00
N PHE A 108 14.65 3.44 4.42
CA PHE A 108 14.93 3.93 5.76
C PHE A 108 13.70 4.68 6.28
N ARG A 109 13.37 4.48 7.56
CA ARG A 109 12.26 5.16 8.22
C ARG A 109 12.78 6.27 9.12
N TYR A 110 12.06 7.39 9.15
CA TYR A 110 12.25 8.45 10.14
C TYR A 110 10.89 8.71 10.84
N PRO A 111 10.53 7.88 11.84
CA PRO A 111 9.19 7.83 12.41
C PRO A 111 8.71 9.15 13.03
N GLU A 112 9.62 9.91 13.64
CA GLU A 112 9.34 11.17 14.32
C GLU A 112 8.82 12.24 13.34
N ALA A 113 9.33 12.24 12.11
CA ALA A 113 8.85 13.13 11.04
C ALA A 113 7.84 12.46 10.11
N GLN A 114 7.38 11.24 10.41
CA GLN A 114 6.50 10.45 9.54
C GLN A 114 7.05 10.31 8.10
N ALA A 115 8.37 10.18 7.97
CA ALA A 115 9.04 10.22 6.68
C ALA A 115 9.73 8.89 6.32
N LEU A 116 9.98 8.71 5.02
CA LEU A 116 10.73 7.61 4.44
C LEU A 116 11.80 8.17 3.50
N ILE A 117 12.98 7.58 3.52
CA ILE A 117 14.03 7.80 2.50
C ILE A 117 14.25 6.47 1.81
N ASN A 118 14.29 6.45 0.48
CA ASN A 118 14.54 5.23 -0.28
C ASN A 118 15.46 5.47 -1.48
N ARG A 119 16.18 4.41 -1.87
CA ARG A 119 17.05 4.33 -3.04
C ARG A 119 16.87 2.97 -3.72
N LEU A 120 15.63 2.65 -4.10
CA LEU A 120 15.21 1.30 -4.51
C LEU A 120 15.92 0.74 -5.74
#